data_AF-A0A7K3L8K0-F1
#
_entry.id   AF-A0A7K3L8K0-F1
#
_cell.length_a   1.000
_cell.length_b   1.000
_cell.length_c   1.000
_cell.angle_alpha   90.00
_cell.angle_beta   90.00
_cell.angle_gamma   90.00
#
_symmetry.space_group_name_H-M   'P 1'
#
loop_
_entity.id
_entity.type
_entity.pdbx_description
1 polymer ?
#
loop_
_entity_poly.entity_id
_entity_poly.type
_entity_poly.pdbx_seq_one_letter_code
_entity_poly.pdbx_strand_id
1 'polypeptide(L)'
;MNFAALPPEVNSALMYSGPGSGPIRAAASAWKAMAAELESAANSYRSIIAALTDETWQGPAATAMAAAAAPYAAWMSTTATQAGHAGTQANTAAAAYETAFAMTVPPAVIATNRTQLATLIATNI
;
A
#
# COMPACT_ATOMS: atom_id res chain seq x y z
N MET A 1 14.39 15.62 -5.70
CA MET A 1 15.20 15.63 -4.46
C MET A 1 16.48 14.84 -4.73
N ASN A 2 17.65 15.29 -4.30
CA ASN A 2 18.93 14.60 -4.55
C ASN A 2 19.57 14.12 -3.24
N PHE A 3 19.32 12.87 -2.85
CA PHE A 3 19.87 12.28 -1.62
C PHE A 3 21.38 12.05 -1.69
N ALA A 4 21.97 11.96 -2.88
CA ALA A 4 23.41 11.78 -3.04
C ALA A 4 24.21 13.04 -2.66
N ALA A 5 23.57 14.21 -2.61
CA ALA A 5 24.18 15.45 -2.13
C ALA A 5 24.19 15.56 -0.59
N LEU A 6 23.48 14.67 0.12
CA LEU A 6 23.44 14.64 1.58
C LEU A 6 24.55 13.74 2.13
N PRO A 7 25.18 14.12 3.26
CA PRO A 7 26.17 13.28 3.89
C PRO A 7 25.52 12.02 4.50
N PRO A 8 26.28 10.92 4.68
CA PRO A 8 25.74 9.65 5.14
C PRO A 8 25.09 9.75 6.53
N GLU A 9 25.56 10.65 7.39
CA GLU A 9 24.98 10.94 8.71
C GLU A 9 23.50 11.33 8.62
N VAL A 10 23.14 12.12 7.61
CA VAL A 10 21.76 12.61 7.41
C VAL A 10 20.89 11.51 6.80
N ASN A 11 21.34 10.89 5.70
CA ASN A 11 20.58 9.83 5.03
C ASN A 11 20.32 8.64 5.98
N SER A 12 21.32 8.26 6.77
CA SER A 12 21.18 7.19 7.76
C SER A 12 20.23 7.58 8.90
N ALA A 13 20.38 8.77 9.48
CA ALA A 13 19.49 9.21 10.55
C ALA A 13 18.01 9.28 10.10
N LEU A 14 17.75 9.76 8.88
CA LEU A 14 16.40 9.78 8.30
C LEU A 14 15.83 8.37 8.08
N MET A 15 16.65 7.41 7.65
CA MET A 15 16.21 6.03 7.41
C MET A 15 15.94 5.25 8.71
N TYR A 16 16.81 5.42 9.71
CA TYR A 16 16.74 4.70 11.00
C TYR A 16 15.81 5.35 12.02
N SER A 17 15.14 6.45 11.66
CA SER A 17 14.10 7.08 12.47
C SER A 17 12.72 6.76 11.91
N GLY A 18 11.72 6.73 12.79
CA GLY A 18 10.31 6.53 12.42
C GLY A 18 9.76 5.13 12.68
N PRO A 19 8.51 4.88 12.24
CA PRO A 19 7.72 3.72 12.66
C PRO A 19 7.98 2.43 11.86
N GLY A 20 8.90 2.45 10.89
CA GLY A 20 9.18 1.30 10.02
C GLY A 20 8.07 1.00 9.00
N SER A 21 8.09 -0.21 8.41
CA SER A 21 7.13 -0.66 7.39
C SER A 21 5.79 -1.16 7.96
N GLY A 22 5.68 -1.33 9.27
CA GLY A 22 4.49 -1.88 9.94
C GLY A 22 3.19 -1.17 9.53
N PRO A 23 3.09 0.16 9.60
CA PRO A 23 1.88 0.89 9.23
C PRO A 23 1.45 0.68 7.76
N ILE A 24 2.40 0.67 6.82
CA ILE A 24 2.06 0.49 5.40
C ILE A 24 1.69 -0.96 5.08
N ARG A 25 2.23 -1.95 5.82
CA ARG A 25 1.79 -3.36 5.74
C ARG A 25 0.38 -3.56 6.30
N ALA A 26 0.04 -2.87 7.40
CA ALA A 26 -1.31 -2.86 7.94
C ALA A 26 -2.31 -2.26 6.91
N ALA A 27 -1.96 -1.12 6.32
CA ALA A 27 -2.75 -0.50 5.25
C ALA A 27 -2.89 -1.44 4.03
N ALA A 28 -1.82 -2.13 3.64
CA ALA A 28 -1.86 -3.10 2.55
C ALA A 28 -2.87 -4.22 2.80
N SER A 29 -2.93 -4.71 4.04
CA SER A 29 -3.88 -5.76 4.46
C SER A 29 -5.32 -5.24 4.47
N ALA A 30 -5.54 -4.02 4.98
CA ALA A 30 -6.85 -3.39 4.98
C ALA A 30 -7.39 -3.16 3.56
N TRP A 31 -6.56 -2.70 2.63
CA TRP A 31 -6.95 -2.54 1.23
C TRP A 31 -7.32 -3.86 0.56
N LYS A 32 -6.57 -4.94 0.84
CA LYS A 32 -6.91 -6.28 0.33
C LYS A 32 -8.21 -6.82 0.91
N ALA A 33 -8.47 -6.58 2.21
CA ALA A 33 -9.74 -6.94 2.83
C ALA A 33 -10.91 -6.18 2.20
N MET A 34 -10.77 -4.86 2.02
CA MET A 34 -11.79 -4.04 1.34
C MET A 34 -12.06 -4.51 -0.09
N ALA A 35 -11.03 -4.92 -0.83
CA ALA A 35 -11.18 -5.50 -2.16
C ALA A 35 -12.03 -6.77 -2.14
N ALA A 36 -11.78 -7.67 -1.19
CA ALA A 36 -12.55 -8.92 -1.05
C ALA A 36 -14.02 -8.65 -0.68
N GLU A 37 -14.28 -7.72 0.25
CA GLU A 37 -15.64 -7.34 0.65
C GLU A 37 -16.42 -6.68 -0.50
N LEU A 38 -15.78 -5.79 -1.26
CA LEU A 38 -16.40 -5.15 -2.43
C LEU A 38 -16.73 -6.17 -3.53
N GLU A 39 -15.85 -7.15 -3.77
CA GLU A 39 -16.12 -8.20 -4.75
C GLU A 39 -17.26 -9.13 -4.29
N SER A 40 -17.29 -9.49 -3.00
CA SER A 40 -18.40 -10.24 -2.39
C SER A 40 -19.72 -9.49 -2.53
N ALA A 41 -19.75 -8.20 -2.20
CA ALA A 41 -20.93 -7.35 -2.34
C ALA A 41 -21.37 -7.21 -3.80
N ALA A 42 -20.43 -7.06 -4.75
CA ALA A 42 -20.73 -7.02 -6.17
C ALA A 42 -21.37 -8.32 -6.68
N ASN A 43 -20.89 -9.48 -6.22
CA ASN A 43 -21.48 -10.77 -6.54
C ASN A 43 -22.90 -10.91 -5.97
N SER A 44 -23.12 -10.50 -4.73
CA SER A 44 -24.45 -10.48 -4.11
C SER A 44 -25.42 -9.59 -4.90
N TYR A 45 -24.98 -8.39 -5.29
CA TYR A 45 -25.80 -7.48 -6.11
C TYR A 45 -26.15 -8.09 -7.47
N ARG A 46 -25.18 -8.69 -8.17
CA ARG A 46 -25.43 -9.38 -9.45
C ARG A 46 -26.45 -10.51 -9.30
N SER A 47 -26.37 -11.29 -8.22
CA SER A 47 -27.34 -12.36 -7.94
C SER A 47 -28.76 -11.82 -7.73
N ILE A 48 -28.92 -10.73 -6.98
CA ILE A 48 -30.23 -10.11 -6.74
C ILE A 48 -30.79 -9.50 -8.03
N ILE A 49 -29.96 -8.83 -8.82
CA ILE A 49 -30.35 -8.28 -10.13
C ILE A 49 -30.82 -9.40 -11.06
N ALA A 50 -30.10 -10.53 -11.12
CA ALA A 50 -30.48 -11.68 -11.92
C ALA A 50 -31.83 -12.27 -11.48
N ALA A 51 -32.04 -12.43 -10.16
CA ALA A 51 -33.30 -12.93 -9.61
C ALA A 51 -34.50 -12.00 -9.86
N LEU A 52 -34.27 -10.67 -9.91
CA LEU A 52 -35.31 -9.69 -10.27
C LEU A 52 -35.77 -9.82 -11.72
N THR A 53 -34.87 -10.23 -12.62
CA THR A 53 -35.19 -10.47 -14.03
C THR A 53 -35.68 -11.89 -14.29
N ASP A 54 -35.75 -12.73 -13.26
CA ASP A 54 -36.19 -14.12 -13.33
C ASP A 54 -37.71 -14.27 -13.07
N GLU A 55 -38.24 -15.49 -13.23
CA GLU A 55 -39.65 -15.84 -13.47
C GLU A 55 -40.73 -15.12 -12.63
N THR A 56 -40.47 -14.79 -11.37
CA THR A 56 -41.50 -14.25 -10.46
C THR A 56 -41.78 -12.74 -10.58
N TRP A 57 -40.84 -11.92 -11.08
CA TRP A 57 -40.96 -10.45 -11.15
C TRP A 57 -40.70 -9.96 -12.57
N GLN A 58 -41.45 -10.46 -13.55
CA GLN A 58 -41.25 -10.08 -14.96
C GLN A 58 -42.00 -8.78 -15.32
N GLY A 59 -41.37 -7.91 -16.13
CA GLY A 59 -42.01 -6.77 -16.76
C GLY A 59 -41.14 -5.51 -16.86
N PRO A 60 -41.63 -4.43 -17.50
CA PRO A 60 -40.84 -3.21 -17.75
C PRO A 60 -40.28 -2.56 -16.47
N ALA A 61 -40.99 -2.67 -15.35
CA ALA A 61 -40.54 -2.14 -14.06
C ALA A 61 -39.34 -2.91 -13.49
N ALA A 62 -39.31 -4.23 -13.62
CA ALA A 62 -38.18 -5.05 -13.17
C ALA A 62 -36.94 -4.81 -14.04
N THR A 63 -37.11 -4.70 -15.36
CA THR A 63 -36.03 -4.33 -16.29
C THR A 63 -35.46 -2.94 -15.96
N ALA A 64 -36.32 -1.96 -15.65
CA ALA A 64 -35.89 -0.63 -15.25
C ALA A 64 -35.10 -0.65 -13.93
N MET A 65 -35.54 -1.42 -12.93
CA MET A 65 -34.80 -1.59 -11.67
C MET A 65 -33.44 -2.27 -11.87
N ALA A 66 -33.39 -3.35 -12.65
CA ALA A 66 -32.14 -4.03 -12.98
C ALA A 66 -31.14 -3.09 -13.68
N ALA A 67 -31.61 -2.31 -14.66
CA ALA A 67 -30.79 -1.32 -15.36
C ALA A 67 -30.28 -0.21 -14.42
N ALA A 68 -31.10 0.25 -13.48
CA ALA A 68 -30.72 1.28 -12.51
C ALA A 68 -29.66 0.78 -11.49
N ALA A 69 -29.69 -0.52 -11.13
CA ALA A 69 -28.77 -1.10 -10.16
C ALA A 69 -27.42 -1.54 -10.76
N ALA A 70 -27.37 -1.84 -12.05
CA ALA A 70 -26.18 -2.33 -12.74
C ALA A 70 -24.92 -1.44 -12.60
N PRO A 71 -25.01 -0.08 -12.70
CA PRO A 71 -23.85 0.79 -12.54
C PRO A 71 -23.17 0.66 -11.17
N TYR A 72 -23.94 0.43 -10.11
CA TYR A 72 -23.38 0.29 -8.76
C TYR A 72 -22.63 -1.04 -8.59
N ALA A 73 -23.16 -2.13 -9.15
CA ALA A 73 -22.46 -3.42 -9.18
C ALA A 73 -21.14 -3.35 -9.98
N ALA A 74 -21.15 -2.62 -11.11
CA ALA A 74 -19.96 -2.37 -11.90
C ALA A 74 -18.92 -1.51 -11.15
N TRP A 75 -19.39 -0.45 -10.45
CA TRP A 75 -18.53 0.38 -9.62
C TRP A 75 -17.88 -0.41 -8.49
N MET A 76 -18.62 -1.29 -7.79
CA MET A 76 -18.06 -2.13 -6.73
C MET A 76 -16.96 -3.05 -7.25
N SER A 77 -17.19 -3.74 -8.38
CA SER A 77 -16.18 -4.64 -8.99
C SER A 77 -14.93 -3.89 -9.43
N THR A 78 -15.12 -2.71 -10.03
CA THR A 78 -14.02 -1.85 -10.48
C THR A 78 -13.22 -1.31 -9.30
N THR A 79 -13.90 -0.94 -8.22
CA THR A 79 -13.28 -0.44 -6.99
C THR A 79 -12.57 -1.56 -6.22
N ALA A 80 -13.13 -2.77 -6.20
CA ALA A 80 -12.48 -3.96 -5.64
C ALA A 80 -11.11 -4.21 -6.29
N THR A 81 -11.06 -4.14 -7.63
CA THR A 81 -9.81 -4.29 -8.40
C THR A 81 -8.79 -3.21 -8.02
N GLN A 82 -9.22 -1.94 -7.97
CA GLN A 82 -8.35 -0.82 -7.58
C GLN A 82 -7.83 -0.94 -6.14
N ALA A 83 -8.69 -1.35 -5.19
CA ALA A 83 -8.30 -1.61 -3.81
C ALA A 83 -7.27 -2.74 -3.72
N GLY A 84 -7.46 -3.83 -4.49
CA GLY A 84 -6.48 -4.92 -4.58
C GLY A 84 -5.12 -4.45 -5.12
N HIS A 85 -5.12 -3.58 -6.13
CA HIS A 85 -3.89 -2.94 -6.62
C HIS A 85 -3.24 -2.05 -5.57
N ALA A 86 -4.00 -1.22 -4.86
CA ALA A 86 -3.48 -0.37 -3.79
C ALA A 86 -2.81 -1.21 -2.68
N GLY A 87 -3.44 -2.31 -2.26
CA GLY A 87 -2.86 -3.23 -1.29
C GLY A 87 -1.61 -3.96 -1.78
N THR A 88 -1.51 -4.21 -3.08
CA THR A 88 -0.28 -4.78 -3.69
C THR A 88 0.85 -3.75 -3.70
N GLN A 89 0.57 -2.54 -4.16
CA GLN A 89 1.55 -1.45 -4.21
C GLN A 89 2.05 -1.04 -2.82
N ALA A 90 1.18 -1.07 -1.81
CA ALA A 90 1.58 -0.83 -0.42
C ALA A 90 2.58 -1.89 0.08
N ASN A 91 2.42 -3.17 -0.29
CA ASN A 91 3.42 -4.19 0.03
C ASN A 91 4.73 -3.98 -0.73
N THR A 92 4.66 -3.60 -2.01
CA THR A 92 5.86 -3.27 -2.79
C THR A 92 6.63 -2.11 -2.16
N ALA A 93 5.93 -1.06 -1.72
CA ALA A 93 6.52 0.07 -1.02
C ALA A 93 7.15 -0.34 0.33
N ALA A 94 6.49 -1.21 1.09
CA ALA A 94 7.04 -1.77 2.32
C ALA A 94 8.36 -2.53 2.08
N ALA A 95 8.40 -3.38 1.04
CA ALA A 95 9.59 -4.12 0.67
C ALA A 95 10.73 -3.21 0.17
N ALA A 96 10.40 -2.15 -0.57
CA ALA A 96 11.37 -1.15 -0.99
C ALA A 96 11.99 -0.41 0.21
N TYR A 97 11.17 -0.02 1.20
CA TYR A 97 11.67 0.55 2.46
C TYR A 97 12.59 -0.43 3.19
N GLU A 98 12.19 -1.68 3.38
CA GLU A 98 12.98 -2.68 4.10
C GLU A 98 14.32 -2.96 3.40
N THR A 99 14.32 -2.99 2.06
CA THR A 99 15.54 -3.11 1.25
C THR A 99 16.45 -1.90 1.44
N ALA A 100 15.91 -0.69 1.37
CA ALA A 100 16.67 0.53 1.58
C ALA A 100 17.22 0.61 3.01
N PHE A 101 16.43 0.23 4.02
CA PHE A 101 16.84 0.16 5.41
C PHE A 101 18.01 -0.80 5.61
N ALA A 102 17.90 -2.02 5.05
CA ALA A 102 18.95 -3.03 5.13
C ALA A 102 20.26 -2.63 4.46
N MET A 103 20.20 -1.85 3.37
CA MET A 103 21.41 -1.35 2.68
C MET A 103 21.97 -0.07 3.29
N THR A 104 21.20 0.66 4.10
CA THR A 104 21.65 1.92 4.68
C THR A 104 22.60 1.67 5.84
N VAL A 105 23.78 2.29 5.79
CA VAL A 105 24.81 2.16 6.83
C VAL A 105 24.26 2.58 8.19
N PRO A 106 24.41 1.78 9.26
CA PRO A 106 23.92 2.15 10.59
C PRO A 106 24.58 3.42 11.14
N PRO A 107 23.84 4.31 11.85
CA PRO A 107 24.39 5.57 12.36
C PRO A 107 25.63 5.40 13.25
N ALA A 108 25.67 4.36 14.09
CA ALA A 108 26.80 4.08 14.98
C ALA A 108 28.09 3.72 14.23
N VAL A 109 27.97 3.07 13.06
CA VAL A 109 29.13 2.72 12.21
C VAL A 109 29.74 4.00 11.63
N ILE A 110 28.90 4.93 11.18
CA ILE A 110 29.34 6.24 10.67
C ILE A 110 30.03 7.03 11.79
N ALA A 111 29.41 7.12 12.97
CA ALA A 111 29.99 7.82 14.12
C ALA A 111 31.36 7.26 14.51
N THR A 112 31.50 5.94 14.57
CA THR A 112 32.77 5.26 14.87
C THR A 112 33.86 5.65 13.87
N ASN A 113 33.54 5.66 12.58
CA ASN A 113 34.48 6.09 11.53
C ASN A 113 34.95 7.54 11.74
N ARG A 114 34.04 8.45 12.12
CA ARG A 114 34.39 9.86 12.37
C ARG A 114 35.26 10.04 13.60
N THR A 115 34.97 9.33 14.70
CA THR A 115 35.80 9.35 15.90
C THR A 115 37.20 8.81 15.64
N GLN A 116 37.31 7.73 14.85
CA GLN A 116 38.60 7.16 14.47
C GLN A 116 39.41 8.17 13.64
N LEU A 117 38.81 8.79 12.63
CA LEU A 117 39.46 9.81 11.81
C LEU A 117 39.97 10.98 12.67
N ALA A 118 39.12 11.51 13.55
CA ALA A 118 39.50 12.61 14.44
C ALA A 118 40.69 12.25 15.36
N THR A 119 40.69 11.02 15.88
CA THR A 119 41.79 10.50 16.72
C THR A 119 43.09 10.43 15.93
N LEU A 120 43.06 9.85 14.73
CA LEU A 120 44.25 9.72 13.88
C LEU A 120 44.83 11.08 13.50
N ILE A 121 43.98 12.08 13.19
CA ILE A 121 44.42 13.45 12.93
C ILE A 121 45.14 14.03 14.15
N ALA A 122 44.58 13.85 15.35
CA ALA A 122 45.14 14.40 16.59
C ALA A 122 46.50 13.78 16.97
N THR A 123 46.77 12.54 16.55
CA THR A 123 48.01 11.81 16.87
C THR A 123 49.04 11.78 15.75
N ASN A 124 48.82 12.50 14.65
CA ASN A 124 49.69 12.45 13.46
C ASN A 124 50.86 13.45 13.56
N ILE A 125 51.93 13.06 14.28
CA ILE A 125 53.20 13.80 14.45
C ILE A 125 54.10 13.61 13.23
#